data_AF-A0A327ZHR8-F1
#
_entry.id   AF-A0A327ZHR8-F1
#
_cell.length_a   1.000
_cell.length_b   1.000
_cell.length_c   1.000
_cell.angle_alpha   90.00
_cell.angle_beta   90.00
_cell.angle_gamma   90.00
#
_symmetry.space_group_name_H-M   'P 1'
#
loop_
_entity.id
_entity.type
_entity.pdbx_description
1 polymer ?
#
loop_
_entity_poly.entity_id
_entity_poly.type
_entity_poly.pdbx_seq_one_letter_code
_entity_poly.pdbx_strand_id
1 'polypeptide(L)' 'MDASGTLAVDAFLGLIVPLWQIVIGLLVLVTVVVSVHRMFLRGPSRMGGALLLVGSAVVGLAVVSYLVQSL' A
#
# COMPACT_ATOMS: atom_id res chain seq x y z
N MET A 1 -31.85 -7.74 -22.55
CA MET A 1 -30.96 -7.62 -21.38
C MET A 1 -31.64 -6.72 -20.38
N ASP A 2 -32.09 -7.28 -19.26
CA ASP A 2 -32.77 -6.54 -18.21
C ASP A 2 -31.84 -5.42 -17.70
N ALA A 3 -32.31 -4.17 -17.77
CA ALA A 3 -31.53 -2.99 -17.39
C ALA A 3 -30.98 -3.10 -15.95
N SER A 4 -31.71 -3.81 -15.07
CA SER A 4 -31.29 -4.13 -13.70
C SER A 4 -30.05 -5.03 -13.63
N GLY A 5 -29.89 -5.97 -14.56
CA GLY A 5 -28.71 -6.83 -14.63
C GLY A 5 -27.45 -6.06 -15.01
N THR A 6 -27.58 -5.11 -15.95
CA THR A 6 -26.47 -4.25 -16.36
C THR A 6 -26.01 -3.31 -15.23
N LEU A 7 -26.96 -2.73 -14.49
CA LEU A 7 -26.67 -1.87 -13.33
C LEU A 7 -26.00 -2.64 -12.17
N ALA A 8 -26.42 -3.89 -11.92
CA ALA A 8 -25.81 -4.72 -10.90
C ALA A 8 -24.36 -5.11 -11.23
N VAL A 9 -24.09 -5.42 -12.51
CA VAL A 9 -22.73 -5.72 -13.00
C VAL A 9 -21.84 -4.48 -12.92
N ASP A 10 -22.35 -3.32 -13.30
CA ASP A 10 -21.58 -2.06 -13.28
C ASP A 10 -21.23 -1.64 -11.84
N ALA A 11 -22.16 -1.76 -10.89
CA ALA A 11 -21.89 -1.53 -9.46
C ALA A 11 -20.87 -2.54 -8.90
N PHE A 12 -20.94 -3.81 -9.31
CA PHE A 12 -19.99 -4.83 -8.89
C PHE A 12 -18.58 -4.58 -9.46
N LEU A 13 -18.48 -4.16 -10.72
CA LEU A 13 -17.22 -3.77 -11.35
C LEU A 13 -16.64 -2.50 -10.71
N GLY A 14 -17.50 -1.54 -10.34
CA GLY A 14 -17.11 -0.34 -9.60
C GLY A 14 -16.48 -0.65 -8.23
N LEU A 15 -16.87 -1.76 -7.59
CA LEU A 15 -16.30 -2.23 -6.32
C LEU A 15 -15.04 -3.10 -6.51
N ILE A 16 -14.87 -3.74 -7.66
CA ILE A 16 -13.71 -4.60 -7.93
C ILE A 16 -12.41 -3.82 -7.92
N VAL A 17 -12.42 -2.61 -8.48
CA VAL A 17 -11.25 -1.72 -8.57
C VAL A 17 -10.73 -1.32 -7.18
N PRO A 18 -11.54 -0.74 -6.27
CA PRO A 18 -11.08 -0.39 -4.93
C PRO A 18 -10.68 -1.61 -4.09
N LEU A 19 -11.32 -2.77 -4.29
CA LEU A 19 -10.95 -4.00 -3.59
C LEU A 19 -9.53 -4.44 -3.96
N TRP A 20 -9.21 -4.47 -5.25
CA TRP A 20 -7.85 -4.76 -5.72
C TRP A 20 -6.83 -3.71 -5.27
N GLN A 21 -7.24 -2.44 -5.18
CA GLN A 21 -6.39 -1.34 -4.72
C GLN A 21 -5.95 -1.53 -3.26
N ILE A 22 -6.84 -2.00 -2.38
CA ILE A 22 -6.50 -2.36 -1.00
C ILE A 22 -5.52 -3.53 -0.96
N VAL A 23 -5.75 -4.57 -1.77
CA VAL A 23 -4.86 -5.75 -1.85
C VAL A 23 -3.46 -5.34 -2.30
N ILE A 24 -3.37 -4.52 -3.35
CA ILE A 24 -2.08 -4.00 -3.85
C ILE A 24 -1.40 -3.14 -2.78
N GLY A 25 -2.14 -2.24 -2.12
CA GLY A 25 -1.63 -1.42 -1.03
C GLY A 25 -1.06 -2.26 0.13
N LEU A 26 -1.78 -3.30 0.55
CA LEU A 26 -1.35 -4.21 1.61
C LEU A 26 -0.09 -4.99 1.22
N LEU A 27 -0.04 -5.53 0.00
CA LEU A 27 1.12 -6.26 -0.52
C LEU A 27 2.35 -5.35 -0.59
N VAL A 28 2.22 -4.13 -1.11
CA VAL A 28 3.30 -3.14 -1.17
C VAL A 28 3.77 -2.79 0.24
N LEU A 29 2.84 -2.55 1.18
CA LEU A 29 3.16 -2.23 2.56
C LEU A 29 3.96 -3.36 3.23
N VAL A 30 3.48 -4.61 3.11
CA VAL A 30 4.19 -5.78 3.65
C VAL A 30 5.58 -5.90 3.03
N THR A 31 5.70 -5.70 1.71
CA THR A 31 6.98 -5.80 1.01
C THR A 31 7.97 -4.73 1.49
N VAL A 32 7.50 -3.49 1.68
CA VAL A 32 8.32 -2.40 2.24
C VAL A 32 8.76 -2.73 3.66
N VAL A 33 7.85 -3.16 4.54
CA VAL A 33 8.17 -3.53 5.93
C VAL A 33 9.19 -4.64 5.97
N VAL A 34 9.02 -5.69 5.16
CA VAL A 34 9.96 -6.81 5.07
C VAL A 34 11.32 -6.36 4.55
N SER A 35 11.36 -5.47 3.55
CA SER A 35 12.61 -4.96 2.98
C SER A 35 13.39 -4.13 4.00
N VAL A 36 12.70 -3.24 4.73
CA VAL A 36 13.27 -2.42 5.81
C VAL A 36 13.76 -3.31 6.96
N HIS A 37 12.93 -4.25 7.42
CA HIS A 37 13.28 -5.16 8.52
C HIS A 37 14.46 -6.06 8.17
N ARG A 38 14.48 -6.63 6.95
CA ARG A 38 15.59 -7.44 6.44
C ARG A 38 16.88 -6.65 6.35
N MET A 39 16.82 -5.36 5.98
CA MET A 39 18.02 -4.53 5.89
C MET A 39 18.52 -4.09 7.28
N PHE A 40 17.61 -3.92 8.26
CA PHE A 40 17.97 -3.71 9.66
C PHE A 40 18.67 -4.92 10.28
N LEU A 41 18.21 -6.14 9.95
CA LEU A 41 18.79 -7.40 10.42
C LEU A 41 20.14 -7.76 9.78
N ARG A 42 20.52 -7.17 8.64
CA ARG A 42 21.73 -7.54 7.88
C ARG A 42 23.03 -6.84 8.32
N GLY A 43 22.99 -6.04 9.38
CA GLY A 43 24.20 -5.60 10.08
C GLY A 43 24.66 -4.16 9.78
N PRO A 44 25.42 -3.57 10.72
CA PRO A 44 25.60 -2.13 10.90
C PRO A 44 26.63 -1.52 9.94
N SER A 45 26.26 -1.32 8.68
CA SER A 45 26.80 -0.17 7.96
C SER A 45 25.99 1.04 8.41
N ARG A 46 26.55 1.88 9.29
CA ARG A 46 25.89 3.06 9.90
C ARG A 46 25.18 3.98 8.89
N MET A 47 25.54 3.90 7.60
CA MET A 47 24.94 4.66 6.51
C MET A 47 23.64 4.03 5.96
N GLY A 48 23.53 2.70 5.95
CA GLY A 48 22.34 1.99 5.48
C GLY A 48 21.14 2.16 6.41
N GLY A 49 21.37 2.15 7.73
CA GLY A 49 20.32 2.38 8.73
C GLY A 49 19.68 3.77 8.63
N ALA A 50 20.49 4.81 8.40
CA ALA A 50 19.99 6.18 8.26
C ALA A 50 19.15 6.37 6.98
N LEU A 51 19.61 5.83 5.84
CA LEU A 51 18.87 5.87 4.57
C LEU A 51 17.55 5.10 4.65
N LEU A 52 17.54 3.95 5.34
CA LEU A 52 16.32 3.20 5.59
C LEU A 52 15.34 3.92 6.51
N LEU A 53 15.83 4.57 7.56
CA LEU A 53 14.98 5.27 8.51
C LEU A 53 14.25 6.42 7.80
N VAL A 54 14.99 7.20 6.99
CA VAL A 54 14.42 8.26 6.16
C VAL A 54 13.47 7.69 5.10
N GLY A 55 13.87 6.63 4.39
CA GLY A 55 13.00 5.99 3.40
C GLY A 55 11.70 5.46 4.01
N SER A 56 11.76 4.83 5.18
CA SER A 56 10.59 4.33 5.91
C SER A 56 9.71 5.46 6.43
N ALA A 57 10.29 6.58 6.86
CA ALA A 57 9.54 7.77 7.27
C ALA A 57 8.80 8.41 6.09
N VAL A 58 9.42 8.49 4.90
CA VAL A 58 8.76 9.00 3.68
C VAL A 58 7.62 8.09 3.24
N VAL A 59 7.83 6.77 3.27
CA VAL A 59 6.76 5.82 2.94
C VAL A 59 5.63 5.87 3.97
N GLY A 60 5.96 5.93 5.26
CA GLY A 60 4.97 6.09 6.33
C GLY A 60 4.15 7.38 6.17
N LEU A 61 4.81 8.49 5.88
CA LEU A 61 4.15 9.77 5.61
C LEU A 61 3.25 9.69 4.38
N ALA A 62 3.70 9.04 3.29
CA ALA A 62 2.90 8.86 2.09
C ALA A 62 1.64 8.01 2.35
N VAL A 63 1.77 6.94 3.14
CA VAL A 63 0.64 6.10 3.54
C VAL A 63 -0.33 6.87 4.42
N VAL A 64 0.15 7.64 5.41
CA VAL A 64 -0.70 8.48 6.28
C VAL A 64 -1.43 9.54 5.46
N SER A 65 -0.74 10.24 4.56
CA SER A 65 -1.35 11.22 3.67
C SER A 65 -2.42 10.60 2.78
N TYR A 66 -2.16 9.41 2.22
CA TYR A 66 -3.14 8.70 1.42
C TYR A 66 -4.35 8.26 2.25
N LEU A 67 -4.12 7.76 3.46
CA LEU A 67 -5.19 7.34 4.36
C LEU A 67 -6.06 8.52 4.81
N VAL A 68 -5.44 9.68 5.11
CA VAL A 68 -6.14 10.93 5.44
C VAL A 68 -6.92 11.46 4.24
N GLN A 69 -6.38 11.37 3.03
CA GLN A 69 -7.09 11.80 1.82
C GLN A 69 -8.24 10.86 1.45
N SER A 70 -8.15 9.60 1.87
CA SER A 70 -9.16 8.57 1.63
C SER A 70 -10.20 8.44 2.75
N LEU A 71 -10.08 9.24 3.81
CA LEU A 71 -11.00 9.36 4.95
C LEU A 71 -11.92 10.57 4.76
#